data_AF-S4RN71-F1
#
_entry.id   AF-S4RN71-F1
#
_cell.length_a   1.000
_cell.length_b   1.000
_cell.length_c   1.000
_cell.angle_alpha   90.00
_cell.angle_beta   90.00
_cell.angle_gamma   90.00
#
_symmetry.space_group_name_H-M   'P 1'
#
loop_
_entity.id
_entity.type
_entity.pdbx_description
1 polymer ?
#
loop_
_entity_poly.entity_id
_entity_poly.type
_entity_poly.pdbx_seq_one_letter_code
_entity_poly.pdbx_strand_id
1 'polypeptide(L)'
;QGNCTRCDGRDDLKDFASIRSAMKVLAFSETEYLGISKMLASILHLGNLKLQGTVSSNIECCEILANDHLTWASKLLEVDEAEVQECLTKKVMLMRGETVTTLLSMAQTQEVRNAFVK
;
A
#
# COMPACT_ATOMS: atom_id res chain seq x y z
N GLN A 1 3.12 -15.20 -4.17
CA GLN A 1 1.81 -15.31 -4.85
C GLN A 1 1.27 -16.70 -4.60
N GLY A 2 0.06 -16.83 -4.04
CA GLY A 2 -0.65 -18.10 -4.05
C GLY A 2 -1.19 -18.28 -5.47
N ASN A 3 -0.76 -19.32 -6.17
CA ASN A 3 -1.10 -19.56 -7.58
C ASN A 3 -2.55 -20.06 -7.76
N CYS A 4 -3.49 -19.50 -6.97
CA CYS A 4 -4.86 -19.95 -6.84
C CYS A 4 -5.73 -18.73 -6.51
N THR A 5 -6.60 -18.36 -7.45
CA THR A 5 -7.56 -17.24 -7.32
C THR A 5 -9.01 -17.73 -7.21
N ARG A 6 -9.23 -19.04 -7.23
CA ARG A 6 -10.55 -19.67 -7.15
C ARG A 6 -10.52 -20.82 -6.17
N CYS A 7 -11.51 -20.87 -5.29
CA CYS A 7 -11.71 -21.97 -4.36
C CYS A 7 -13.04 -22.66 -4.70
N ASP A 8 -13.01 -23.98 -4.86
CA ASP A 8 -14.23 -24.75 -5.13
C ASP A 8 -15.21 -24.62 -3.95
N GLY A 9 -16.48 -24.40 -4.27
CA GLY A 9 -17.53 -24.16 -3.27
C GLY A 9 -17.63 -22.72 -2.77
N ARG A 10 -16.80 -21.79 -3.26
CA ARG A 10 -16.90 -20.36 -2.97
C ARG A 10 -17.37 -19.56 -4.17
N ASP A 11 -18.23 -18.58 -3.91
CA ASP A 11 -18.68 -17.60 -4.89
C ASP A 11 -18.38 -16.20 -4.34
N ASP A 12 -17.22 -15.65 -4.72
CA ASP A 12 -16.74 -14.37 -4.19
C ASP A 12 -17.70 -13.21 -4.50
N LEU A 13 -18.45 -13.27 -5.61
CA LEU A 13 -19.42 -12.24 -5.97
C LEU A 13 -20.61 -12.27 -5.00
N LYS A 14 -21.12 -13.47 -4.71
CA LYS A 14 -22.21 -13.67 -3.75
C LYS A 14 -21.78 -13.35 -2.33
N ASP A 15 -20.57 -13.76 -1.94
CA ASP A 15 -20.00 -13.50 -0.62
C ASP A 15 -19.80 -12.00 -0.42
N PHE A 16 -19.26 -11.29 -1.41
CA PHE A 16 -19.09 -9.84 -1.38
C PHE A 16 -20.41 -9.09 -1.24
N ALA A 17 -21.44 -9.48 -1.99
CA ALA A 17 -22.78 -8.90 -1.87
C ALA A 17 -23.41 -9.14 -0.49
N SER A 18 -23.14 -10.31 0.10
CA SER A 18 -23.58 -10.67 1.45
C SER A 18 -22.87 -9.82 2.52
N ILE A 19 -21.55 -9.63 2.40
CA ILE A 19 -20.77 -8.76 3.29
C ILE A 19 -21.28 -7.32 3.22
N ARG A 20 -21.49 -6.78 2.01
CA ARG A 20 -22.02 -5.42 1.84
C ARG A 20 -23.39 -5.26 2.50
N SER A 21 -24.28 -6.25 2.35
CA SER A 21 -25.59 -6.26 3.01
C SER A 21 -25.46 -6.30 4.53
N ALA A 22 -24.55 -7.11 5.07
CA ALA A 22 -24.30 -7.20 6.50
C ALA A 22 -23.76 -5.88 7.08
N MET A 23 -22.88 -5.17 6.36
CA MET A 23 -22.40 -3.86 6.79
C MET A 23 -23.53 -2.83 6.93
N LYS A 24 -24.54 -2.87 6.05
CA LYS A 24 -25.75 -2.03 6.18
C LYS A 24 -26.56 -2.36 7.42
N VAL A 25 -26.71 -3.65 7.73
CA VAL A 25 -27.40 -4.11 8.96
C VAL A 25 -26.65 -3.65 10.21
N LEU A 26 -25.31 -3.61 10.15
CA LEU A 26 -24.44 -3.10 11.21
C LEU A 26 -24.34 -1.56 11.22
N ALA A 27 -25.21 -0.86 10.48
CA ALA A 27 -25.31 0.59 10.42
C ALA A 27 -24.05 1.31 9.91
N PHE A 28 -23.19 0.65 9.13
CA PHE A 28 -22.15 1.34 8.38
C PHE A 28 -22.80 2.23 7.31
N SER A 29 -22.39 3.49 7.27
CA SER A 29 -22.75 4.41 6.19
C SER A 29 -22.09 3.99 4.87
N GLU A 30 -22.64 4.46 3.74
CA GLU A 30 -21.99 4.23 2.43
C GLU A 30 -20.59 4.89 2.38
N THR A 31 -20.35 5.98 3.12
CA THR A 31 -19.03 6.63 3.22
C THR A 31 -18.02 5.75 3.94
N GLU A 32 -18.39 5.13 5.06
CA GLU A 32 -17.50 4.21 5.79
C GLU A 32 -17.20 2.95 4.97
N TYR A 33 -18.23 2.38 4.32
CA TYR A 33 -18.06 1.27 3.39
C TYR A 33 -17.10 1.62 2.24
N LEU A 34 -17.26 2.81 1.65
CA LEU A 34 -16.39 3.27 0.58
C LEU A 34 -14.97 3.50 1.09
N GLY A 35 -14.79 4.04 2.30
CA GLY A 35 -13.49 4.20 2.94
C GLY A 35 -12.76 2.86 3.12
N ILE A 36 -13.46 1.83 3.62
CA ILE A 36 -12.92 0.46 3.73
C ILE A 36 -12.55 -0.09 2.35
N SER A 37 -13.43 0.08 1.36
CA SER A 37 -13.20 -0.39 -0.02
C SER A 37 -12.00 0.30 -0.67
N LYS A 38 -11.85 1.62 -0.47
CA LYS A 38 -10.69 2.40 -0.93
C LYS A 38 -9.41 1.91 -0.28
N MET A 39 -9.42 1.64 1.03
CA MET A 39 -8.26 1.10 1.75
C MET A 39 -7.86 -0.29 1.25
N LEU A 40 -8.81 -1.19 0.99
CA LEU A 40 -8.51 -2.50 0.41
C LEU A 40 -7.92 -2.37 -1.01
N ALA A 41 -8.47 -1.47 -1.82
CA ALA A 41 -7.95 -1.22 -3.17
C ALA A 41 -6.53 -0.60 -3.13
N SER A 42 -6.26 0.34 -2.22
CA SER A 42 -4.92 0.94 -2.09
C SER A 42 -3.87 -0.10 -1.68
N ILE A 43 -4.20 -1.02 -0.76
CA ILE A 43 -3.34 -2.15 -0.38
C ILE A 43 -2.97 -3.00 -1.62
N LEU A 44 -3.94 -3.32 -2.48
CA LEU A 44 -3.69 -4.08 -3.71
C LEU A 44 -2.77 -3.33 -4.68
N HIS A 45 -2.97 -2.02 -4.86
CA HIS A 45 -2.10 -1.20 -5.70
C HIS A 45 -0.67 -1.14 -5.13
N LEU A 46 -0.51 -0.90 -3.83
CA LEU A 46 0.80 -0.86 -3.17
C LEU A 46 1.55 -2.18 -3.29
N GLY A 47 0.85 -3.32 -3.18
CA GLY A 47 1.43 -4.65 -3.39
C GLY A 47 1.99 -4.87 -4.80
N ASN A 48 1.49 -4.14 -5.80
CA ASN A 48 1.90 -4.23 -7.20
C ASN A 48 3.00 -3.25 -7.61
N LEU A 49 3.45 -2.38 -6.69
CA LEU A 49 4.55 -1.45 -6.96
C LEU A 49 5.81 -2.20 -7.41
N LYS A 50 6.41 -1.70 -8.50
CA LYS A 50 7.67 -2.19 -9.02
C LYS A 50 8.81 -1.39 -8.38
N LEU A 51 9.70 -2.10 -7.71
CA LEU A 51 10.83 -1.53 -6.98
C LEU A 51 12.12 -1.87 -7.71
N GLN A 52 13.03 -0.89 -7.80
CA GLN A 52 14.36 -1.06 -8.38
C GLN A 52 15.41 -0.60 -7.38
N GLY A 53 16.37 -1.48 -7.06
CA GLY A 53 17.56 -1.09 -6.31
C GLY A 53 18.48 -0.22 -7.16
N THR A 54 19.06 0.81 -6.57
CA THR A 54 20.03 1.72 -7.18
C THR A 54 21.10 2.13 -6.16
N VAL A 55 22.10 2.89 -6.60
CA VAL A 55 23.17 3.41 -5.72
C VAL A 55 23.25 4.92 -5.92
N SER A 56 23.09 5.67 -4.83
CA SER A 56 23.22 7.12 -4.81
C SER A 56 24.29 7.52 -3.79
N SER A 57 25.35 8.21 -4.21
CA SER A 57 26.45 8.65 -3.33
C SER A 57 27.07 7.53 -2.49
N ASN A 58 27.31 6.35 -3.10
CA ASN A 58 27.78 5.13 -2.44
C ASN A 58 26.83 4.54 -1.38
N ILE A 59 25.57 4.95 -1.38
CA ILE A 59 24.51 4.40 -0.52
C ILE A 59 23.57 3.57 -1.39
N GLU A 60 23.33 2.32 -1.00
CA GLU A 60 22.29 1.49 -1.61
C GLU A 60 20.92 2.07 -1.29
N CYS A 61 20.14 2.36 -2.32
CA CYS A 61 18.78 2.87 -2.18
C CYS A 61 17.80 2.16 -3.11
N CYS A 62 16.52 2.50 -2.99
CA CYS A 62 15.44 1.95 -3.78
C CYS A 62 14.61 3.06 -4.41
N GLU A 63 14.26 2.86 -5.68
CA GLU A 63 13.33 3.69 -6.42
C GLU A 63 12.06 2.91 -6.73
N ILE A 64 10.94 3.63 -6.83
CA ILE A 64 9.68 3.10 -7.34
C ILE A 64 9.64 3.37 -8.84
N LEU A 65 9.57 2.31 -9.65
CA LEU A 65 9.48 2.45 -11.09
C LEU A 65 8.11 3.03 -11.48
N ALA A 66 8.12 3.94 -12.45
CA ALA A 66 6.91 4.57 -12.96
C ALA A 66 5.87 3.53 -13.37
N ASN A 67 4.70 3.61 -12.74
CA ASN A 67 3.51 2.81 -13.03
C ASN A 67 2.28 3.49 -12.41
N ASP A 68 1.10 3.10 -12.84
CA ASP A 68 -0.14 3.72 -12.36
C ASP A 68 -0.50 3.32 -10.92
N HIS A 69 0.12 2.28 -10.34
CA HIS A 69 -0.26 1.80 -9.01
C HIS A 69 0.08 2.78 -7.90
N LEU A 70 1.19 3.53 -8.00
CA LEU A 70 1.51 4.56 -7.02
C LEU A 70 0.44 5.67 -7.05
N THR A 71 0.13 6.19 -8.24
CA THR A 71 -0.92 7.19 -8.44
C THR A 71 -2.29 6.73 -7.94
N TRP A 72 -2.68 5.48 -8.23
CA TRP A 72 -3.95 4.93 -7.74
C TRP A 72 -3.96 4.78 -6.22
N ALA A 73 -2.88 4.25 -5.63
CA ALA A 73 -2.78 4.13 -4.18
C ALA A 73 -2.90 5.49 -3.47
N SER A 74 -2.18 6.50 -3.95
CA SER A 74 -2.21 7.86 -3.40
C SER A 74 -3.60 8.50 -3.53
N LYS A 75 -4.26 8.35 -4.69
CA LYS A 75 -5.64 8.84 -4.89
C LYS A 75 -6.65 8.17 -3.97
N LEU A 76 -6.53 6.86 -3.75
CA LEU A 76 -7.43 6.09 -2.89
C LEU A 76 -7.22 6.38 -1.40
N LEU A 77 -5.97 6.65 -1.02
CA LEU A 77 -5.58 7.06 0.33
C LEU A 77 -5.80 8.55 0.60
N GLU A 78 -6.09 9.33 -0.46
CA GLU A 78 -6.32 10.79 -0.40
C GLU A 78 -5.10 11.56 0.16
N VAL A 79 -3.90 11.14 -0.25
CA VAL A 79 -2.60 11.73 0.12
C VAL A 79 -1.79 12.07 -1.12
N ASP A 80 -0.76 12.90 -0.96
CA ASP A 80 0.11 13.27 -2.07
C ASP A 80 0.95 12.07 -2.55
N GLU A 81 1.18 11.99 -3.86
CA GLU A 81 1.95 10.89 -4.46
C GLU A 81 3.42 10.88 -3.99
N ALA A 82 4.03 12.06 -3.87
CA ALA A 82 5.40 12.20 -3.42
C ALA A 82 5.55 11.82 -1.94
N GLU A 83 4.54 12.09 -1.11
CA GLU A 83 4.52 11.66 0.30
C GLU A 83 4.50 10.14 0.43
N VAL A 84 3.64 9.45 -0.34
CA VAL A 84 3.61 7.97 -0.35
C VAL A 84 4.95 7.40 -0.80
N GLN A 85 5.53 7.96 -1.86
CA GLN A 85 6.84 7.54 -2.34
C GLN A 85 7.92 7.74 -1.28
N GLU A 86 7.95 8.90 -0.62
CA GLU A 86 8.90 9.20 0.43
C GLU A 86 8.74 8.27 1.63
N CYS A 87 7.51 8.02 2.09
CA CYS A 87 7.23 7.09 3.18
C CYS A 87 7.68 5.64 2.89
N LEU A 88 7.69 5.22 1.62
CA LEU A 88 8.13 3.89 1.21
C LEU A 88 9.65 3.78 1.00
N THR A 89 10.30 4.87 0.58
CA THR A 89 11.71 4.86 0.13
C THR A 89 12.68 5.52 1.09
N LYS A 90 12.18 6.24 2.11
CA LYS A 90 13.01 6.94 3.09
C LYS A 90 12.58 6.59 4.51
N LYS A 91 13.55 6.69 5.42
CA LYS A 91 13.35 6.59 6.86
C LYS A 91 13.78 7.88 7.50
N VAL A 92 12.87 8.50 8.24
CA VAL A 92 13.13 9.70 9.05
C VAL A 92 13.31 9.27 10.51
N MET A 93 14.40 9.68 11.14
CA MET A 93 14.71 9.39 12.54
C MET A 93 15.12 10.67 13.27
N LEU A 94 14.56 10.89 14.47
CA LEU A 94 14.99 11.97 15.35
C LEU A 94 16.14 11.48 16.23
N MET A 95 17.32 12.09 16.09
CA MET A 95 18.51 11.76 16.87
C MET A 95 19.06 13.01 17.56
N ARG A 96 19.11 13.00 18.90
CA ARG A 96 19.68 14.10 19.70
C ARG A 96 19.11 15.50 19.37
N GLY A 97 17.84 15.56 18.95
CA GLY A 97 17.18 16.81 18.56
C GLY A 97 17.28 17.16 17.07
N GLU A 98 18.01 16.39 16.28
CA GLU A 98 18.15 16.56 14.83
C GLU A 98 17.36 15.50 14.05
N THR A 99 16.73 15.90 12.95
CA THR A 99 16.03 15.00 12.04
C THR A 99 16.98 14.48 10.98
N VAL A 100 17.25 13.18 11.00
CA VAL A 100 18.08 12.49 10.01
C VAL A 100 17.19 11.70 9.07
N THR A 101 17.28 11.98 7.76
CA THR A 101 16.60 11.21 6.72
C THR A 101 17.59 10.30 6.02
N THR A 102 17.27 9.02 5.89
CA THR A 102 18.11 8.02 5.22
C THR A 102 17.32 7.34 4.12
N LEU A 103 17.96 7.13 2.96
CA LEU A 103 17.38 6.33 1.88
C LEU A 103 17.36 4.85 2.29
N LEU A 104 16.28 4.15 1.92
CA LEU A 104 16.13 2.72 2.19
C LEU A 104 16.67 1.90 1.04
N SER A 105 17.39 0.82 1.36
CA SER A 105 17.77 -0.21 0.39
C SER A 105 16.54 -0.93 -0.17
N MET A 106 16.70 -1.63 -1.31
CA MET A 106 15.60 -2.40 -1.91
C MET A 106 14.95 -3.40 -0.94
N ALA A 107 15.75 -4.08 -0.12
CA ALA A 107 15.24 -5.02 0.86
C ALA A 107 14.40 -4.31 1.94
N GLN A 108 14.89 -3.18 2.46
CA GLN A 108 14.16 -2.40 3.46
C GLN A 108 12.87 -1.78 2.89
N THR A 109 12.89 -1.26 1.67
CA THR A 109 11.68 -0.75 1.00
C THR A 109 10.65 -1.85 0.78
N GLN A 110 11.10 -3.07 0.41
CA GLN A 110 10.19 -4.22 0.34
C GLN A 110 9.57 -4.56 1.70
N GLU A 111 10.36 -4.51 2.78
CA GLU A 111 9.84 -4.71 4.13
C GLU A 111 8.84 -3.63 4.54
N VAL A 112 9.13 -2.35 4.29
CA VAL A 112 8.21 -1.24 4.59
C VAL A 112 6.90 -1.39 3.82
N ARG A 113 6.96 -1.66 2.50
CA ARG A 113 5.77 -1.94 1.69
C ARG A 113 4.99 -3.14 2.25
N ASN A 114 5.68 -4.23 2.59
CA ASN A 114 5.07 -5.43 3.14
C ASN A 114 4.47 -5.19 4.53
N ALA A 115 5.05 -4.30 5.34
CA ALA A 115 4.52 -3.92 6.64
C ALA A 115 3.28 -3.03 6.51
N PHE A 116 3.23 -2.16 5.50
CA PHE A 116 2.04 -1.34 5.23
C PHE A 116 0.82 -2.18 4.83
N VAL A 117 1.02 -3.28 4.09
CA VAL A 117 -0.07 -4.15 3.59
C VAL A 117 -0.44 -5.29 4.54
N LYS A 118 0.16 -5.37 5.73
CA LYS A 118 -0.11 -6.37 6.77
C LYS A 118 -1.00 -5.79 7.86
#